data_AF-A0AAE6P0U6-F1
#
_entry.id   AF-A0AAE6P0U6-F1
#
_cell.length_a   1.000
_cell.length_b   1.000
_cell.length_c   1.000
_cell.angle_alpha   90.00
_cell.angle_beta   90.00
_cell.angle_gamma   90.00
#
_symmetry.space_group_name_H-M   'P 1'
#
loop_
_entity.id
_entity.type
_entity.pdbx_description
1 polymer ?
#
loop_
_entity_poly.entity_id
_entity_poly.type
_entity_poly.pdbx_seq_one_letter_code
_entity_poly.pdbx_strand_id
1 'polypeptide(L)'
;MKTNLTDFKRLFIMASLIIAVLNILKLNKRSTIDLTGMMFLISNYITIMGFKLKQKYNDKRIPTLICKIVDDIIILSFFITMMDTSFPYIPQNYWKNILIGVLILSASYYIIVSFFVMNNEEIKQLIDETTNKFAKEFDKQIKQVSQEIDDMGGWSEFVKTDVGRQWASAVKEASQPKSPRDHKKSKKRGK
;
A
#
# COMPACT_ATOMS: atom_id res chain seq x y z
N MET A 1 9.77 -23.09 12.59
CA MET A 1 8.45 -22.68 12.05
C MET A 1 8.61 -21.25 11.55
N LYS A 2 8.83 -21.02 10.24
CA LYS A 2 8.90 -19.65 9.70
C LYS A 2 7.48 -19.10 9.70
N THR A 3 7.13 -18.27 10.67
CA THR A 3 5.83 -17.62 10.74
C THR A 3 5.66 -16.73 9.51
N ASN A 4 4.81 -17.15 8.57
CA ASN A 4 4.46 -16.35 7.41
C ASN A 4 3.67 -15.13 7.89
N LEU A 5 4.03 -13.94 7.38
CA LEU A 5 3.34 -12.68 7.67
C LEU A 5 1.83 -12.78 7.41
N THR A 6 1.43 -13.58 6.42
CA THR A 6 0.04 -13.87 6.07
C THR A 6 -0.71 -14.58 7.20
N ASP A 7 -0.08 -15.52 7.91
CA ASP A 7 -0.70 -16.25 9.01
C ASP A 7 -0.88 -15.37 10.25
N PHE A 8 0.07 -14.47 10.50
CA PHE A 8 -0.07 -13.45 11.56
C PHE A 8 -1.26 -12.52 11.28
N LYS A 9 -1.39 -12.02 10.04
CA LYS A 9 -2.51 -11.15 9.66
C LYS A 9 -3.87 -11.87 9.76
N ARG A 10 -3.93 -13.18 9.43
CA ARG A 10 -5.13 -14.02 9.63
C ARG A 10 -5.53 -14.12 11.10
N LEU A 11 -4.57 -14.42 11.98
CA LEU A 11 -4.81 -14.49 13.43
C LEU A 11 -5.25 -13.13 13.99
N PHE A 12 -4.62 -12.04 13.55
CA PHE A 12 -4.97 -10.69 13.96
C PHE A 12 -6.42 -10.32 13.61
N ILE A 13 -6.88 -10.66 12.41
CA ILE A 13 -8.26 -10.35 11.98
C ILE A 13 -9.28 -11.22 12.70
N MET A 14 -8.98 -12.50 12.94
CA MET A 14 -9.84 -13.37 13.74
C MET A 14 -9.98 -12.86 15.18
N ALA A 15 -8.86 -12.47 15.82
CA ALA A 15 -8.89 -11.90 17.16
C ALA A 15 -9.65 -10.56 17.20
N SER A 16 -9.41 -9.69 16.21
CA SER A 16 -10.08 -8.40 16.10
C SER A 16 -11.59 -8.56 15.87
N LEU A 17 -12.02 -9.58 15.12
CA LEU A 17 -13.43 -9.87 14.88
C LEU A 17 -14.13 -10.28 16.18
N ILE A 18 -13.52 -11.19 16.94
CA ILE A 18 -14.06 -11.66 18.22
C ILE A 18 -14.23 -10.48 19.17
N ILE A 19 -13.23 -9.60 19.28
CA ILE A 19 -13.28 -8.40 20.12
C ILE A 19 -14.38 -7.44 19.64
N ALA A 20 -14.49 -7.19 18.34
CA ALA A 20 -15.51 -6.31 17.78
C ALA A 20 -16.93 -6.83 18.04
N VAL A 21 -17.17 -8.12 17.84
CA VAL A 21 -18.48 -8.76 18.11
C VAL A 21 -18.82 -8.69 19.59
N LEU A 22 -17.86 -9.01 20.48
CA LEU A 22 -18.07 -8.92 21.94
C LEU A 22 -18.39 -7.49 22.39
N ASN A 23 -17.71 -6.50 21.83
CA ASN A 23 -17.98 -5.08 22.11
C ASN A 23 -19.39 -4.69 21.63
N ILE A 24 -19.78 -5.05 20.42
CA ILE A 24 -21.12 -4.76 19.89
C ILE A 24 -22.20 -5.44 20.73
N LEU A 25 -21.95 -6.66 21.21
CA LEU A 25 -22.88 -7.38 22.09
C LEU A 25 -23.07 -6.69 23.45
N LYS A 26 -22.00 -6.18 24.06
CA LYS A 26 -22.01 -5.51 25.38
C LYS A 26 -22.48 -4.05 25.35
N LEU A 27 -22.32 -3.35 24.22
CA LEU A 27 -22.67 -1.93 24.12
C LEU A 27 -24.18 -1.75 23.90
N ASN A 28 -24.75 -0.78 24.62
CA ASN A 28 -26.15 -0.34 24.48
C ASN A 28 -26.28 0.99 23.72
N LYS A 29 -25.18 1.72 23.52
CA LYS A 29 -25.19 2.99 22.77
C LYS A 29 -24.86 2.74 21.30
N ARG A 30 -25.77 3.15 20.41
CA ARG A 30 -25.65 2.98 18.95
C ARG A 30 -24.38 3.60 18.37
N SER A 31 -24.06 4.85 18.75
CA SER A 31 -22.84 5.53 18.25
C SER A 31 -21.53 4.79 18.57
N THR A 32 -21.46 4.10 19.70
CA THR A 32 -20.28 3.33 20.12
C THR A 32 -20.17 1.99 19.39
N ILE A 33 -21.33 1.39 19.09
CA ILE A 33 -21.46 0.19 18.25
C ILE A 33 -20.97 0.50 16.83
N ASP A 34 -21.41 1.62 16.27
CA ASP A 34 -21.08 2.03 14.90
C ASP A 34 -19.60 2.38 14.76
N LEU A 35 -19.03 3.11 15.73
CA LEU A 35 -17.60 3.40 15.76
C LEU A 35 -16.75 2.12 15.78
N THR A 36 -17.13 1.14 16.61
CA THR A 36 -16.43 -0.14 16.71
C THR A 36 -16.52 -0.93 15.40
N GLY A 37 -17.70 -0.96 14.77
CA GLY A 37 -17.91 -1.59 13.47
C GLY A 37 -17.07 -0.92 12.37
N MET A 38 -17.09 0.41 12.30
CA MET A 38 -16.32 1.16 11.31
C MET A 38 -14.80 1.00 11.49
N MET A 39 -14.29 1.05 12.72
CA MET A 39 -12.88 0.82 13.00
C MET A 39 -12.41 -0.57 12.53
N PHE A 40 -13.24 -1.60 12.74
CA PHE A 40 -12.95 -2.93 12.25
C PHE A 40 -12.98 -3.01 10.72
N LEU A 41 -13.99 -2.43 10.07
CA LEU A 41 -14.12 -2.44 8.61
C LEU A 41 -12.96 -1.71 7.93
N ILE A 42 -12.55 -0.55 8.44
CA ILE A 42 -11.39 0.21 7.93
C ILE A 42 -10.11 -0.61 8.10
N SER A 43 -9.89 -1.20 9.28
CA SER A 43 -8.72 -2.04 9.55
C SER A 43 -8.64 -3.23 8.58
N ASN A 44 -9.78 -3.89 8.34
CA ASN A 44 -9.87 -5.02 7.42
C ASN A 44 -9.64 -4.58 5.96
N TYR A 45 -10.23 -3.46 5.54
CA TYR A 45 -10.04 -2.88 4.20
C TYR A 45 -8.58 -2.52 3.91
N ILE A 46 -7.89 -1.83 4.83
CA ILE A 46 -6.46 -1.49 4.68
C ILE A 46 -5.61 -2.76 4.56
N THR A 47 -5.97 -3.81 5.29
CA THR A 47 -5.25 -5.09 5.23
C THR A 47 -5.43 -5.78 3.87
N ILE A 48 -6.62 -5.69 3.27
CA ILE A 48 -6.94 -6.26 1.95
C ILE A 48 -6.27 -5.47 0.82
N MET A 49 -6.32 -4.12 0.86
CA MET A 49 -5.71 -3.25 -0.15
C MET A 49 -4.21 -3.49 -0.30
N GLY A 50 -3.53 -3.93 0.76
CA GLY A 50 -2.11 -4.27 0.75
C GLY A 50 -1.75 -5.60 0.10
N PHE A 51 -2.71 -6.39 -0.39
CA PHE A 51 -2.43 -7.71 -0.96
C PHE A 51 -2.27 -7.69 -2.48
N LYS A 52 -1.22 -8.37 -2.94
CA LYS A 52 -1.05 -8.76 -4.35
C LYS A 52 -1.40 -10.24 -4.51
N LEU A 53 -2.33 -10.53 -5.42
CA LEU A 53 -2.79 -11.88 -5.74
C LEU A 53 -1.74 -12.63 -6.56
N LYS A 54 -1.68 -13.96 -6.41
CA LYS A 54 -0.79 -14.83 -7.19
C LYS A 54 -1.04 -14.71 -8.70
N GLN A 55 0.04 -14.56 -9.47
CA GLN A 55 0.02 -14.37 -10.93
C GLN A 55 -0.73 -15.48 -11.68
N LYS A 56 -0.73 -16.72 -11.16
CA LYS A 56 -1.48 -17.88 -11.69
C LYS A 56 -3.01 -17.70 -11.71
N TYR A 57 -3.54 -16.76 -10.91
CA TYR A 57 -4.96 -16.43 -10.86
C TYR A 57 -5.31 -15.12 -11.56
N ASN A 58 -4.30 -14.37 -12.04
CA ASN A 58 -4.51 -13.11 -12.74
C ASN A 58 -5.10 -13.30 -14.15
N ASP A 59 -4.86 -14.47 -14.78
CA ASP A 59 -5.40 -14.82 -16.10
C ASP A 59 -6.86 -15.29 -16.07
N LYS A 60 -7.36 -15.75 -14.91
CA LYS A 60 -8.76 -16.19 -14.78
C LYS A 60 -9.61 -14.99 -14.38
N ARG A 61 -10.40 -14.45 -15.31
CA ARG A 61 -11.34 -13.32 -15.07
C ARG A 61 -12.29 -13.53 -13.88
N ILE A 62 -12.62 -14.79 -13.56
CA ILE A 62 -13.63 -15.18 -12.56
C ILE A 62 -13.21 -14.83 -11.11
N PRO A 63 -12.05 -15.28 -10.58
CA PRO A 63 -11.61 -14.90 -9.24
C PRO A 63 -11.43 -13.39 -9.08
N THR A 64 -10.94 -12.68 -10.09
CA THR A 64 -10.79 -11.21 -10.05
C THR A 64 -12.14 -10.49 -9.99
N LEU A 65 -13.16 -10.97 -10.71
CA LEU A 65 -14.53 -10.44 -10.64
C LEU A 65 -15.15 -10.69 -9.26
N ILE A 66 -14.98 -11.88 -8.70
CA ILE A 66 -15.48 -12.21 -7.35
C ILE A 66 -14.82 -11.30 -6.31
N CYS A 67 -13.50 -11.08 -6.38
CA CYS A 67 -12.81 -10.15 -5.49
C CYS A 67 -13.36 -8.72 -5.60
N LYS A 68 -13.52 -8.20 -6.83
CA LYS A 68 -14.08 -6.85 -7.04
C LYS A 68 -15.50 -6.70 -6.50
N ILE A 69 -16.38 -7.67 -6.78
CA ILE A 69 -17.77 -7.64 -6.29
C ILE A 69 -17.81 -7.62 -4.77
N VAL A 70 -16.96 -8.39 -4.10
CA VAL A 70 -16.93 -8.41 -2.64
C VAL A 70 -16.30 -7.14 -2.05
N ASP A 71 -15.26 -6.59 -2.68
CA ASP A 71 -14.71 -5.27 -2.30
C ASP A 71 -15.79 -4.18 -2.41
N ASP A 72 -16.55 -4.16 -3.50
CA ASP A 72 -17.64 -3.20 -3.71
C ASP A 72 -18.76 -3.36 -2.67
N ILE A 73 -19.11 -4.60 -2.28
CA ILE A 73 -20.08 -4.87 -1.21
C ILE A 73 -19.57 -4.34 0.14
N ILE A 74 -18.29 -4.50 0.45
CA ILE A 74 -17.68 -3.98 1.68
C ILE A 74 -17.71 -2.45 1.69
N ILE A 75 -17.35 -1.81 0.59
CA ILE A 75 -17.39 -0.34 0.46
C ILE A 75 -18.83 0.17 0.59
N LEU A 76 -19.80 -0.48 -0.06
CA LEU A 76 -21.22 -0.14 0.05
C LEU A 76 -21.70 -0.26 1.50
N SER A 77 -21.30 -1.33 2.20
CA SER A 77 -21.66 -1.55 3.60
C SER A 77 -21.09 -0.47 4.53
N PHE A 78 -19.88 0.03 4.24
CA PHE A 78 -19.28 1.15 4.95
C PHE A 78 -20.08 2.44 4.75
N PHE A 79 -20.48 2.74 3.51
CA PHE A 79 -21.33 3.90 3.20
C PHE A 79 -22.68 3.82 3.91
N ILE A 80 -23.33 2.65 3.91
CA ILE A 80 -24.61 2.44 4.60
C ILE A 80 -24.44 2.66 6.11
N THR A 81 -23.33 2.18 6.69
CA THR A 81 -23.01 2.38 8.12
C THR A 81 -22.83 3.87 8.46
N MET A 82 -22.12 4.63 7.61
CA MET A 82 -21.96 6.08 7.76
C MET A 82 -23.28 6.86 7.61
N MET A 83 -24.12 6.45 6.65
CA MET A 83 -25.43 7.06 6.44
C MET A 83 -26.39 6.78 7.60
N ASP A 84 -26.41 5.55 8.12
CA ASP A 84 -27.26 5.18 9.26
C ASP A 84 -26.79 5.83 10.58
N THR A 85 -25.47 6.07 10.76
CA THR A 85 -24.98 6.91 11.88
C THR A 85 -25.49 8.35 11.81
N SER A 86 -25.69 8.87 10.60
CA SER A 86 -26.15 10.24 10.37
C SER A 86 -27.67 10.35 10.44
N PHE A 87 -28.37 9.29 10.01
CA PHE A 87 -29.83 9.21 9.97
C PHE A 87 -30.32 7.82 10.41
N PRO A 88 -30.68 7.63 11.70
CA PRO A 88 -31.01 6.30 12.24
C PRO A 88 -32.43 5.87 11.83
N TYR A 89 -32.61 5.41 10.60
CA TYR A 89 -33.90 4.92 10.08
C TYR A 89 -34.22 3.48 10.54
N ILE A 90 -33.21 2.70 10.90
CA ILE A 90 -33.36 1.28 11.27
C ILE A 90 -33.47 1.14 12.81
N PRO A 91 -34.33 0.30 13.38
CA PRO A 91 -34.34 0.06 14.82
C PRO A 91 -33.05 -0.61 15.30
N GLN A 92 -32.58 -0.23 16.49
CA GLN A 92 -31.25 -0.58 17.00
C GLN A 92 -30.94 -2.09 17.04
N ASN A 93 -31.94 -2.93 17.35
CA ASN A 93 -31.75 -4.38 17.40
C ASN A 93 -31.51 -5.00 16.01
N TYR A 94 -32.23 -4.52 14.98
CA TYR A 94 -32.01 -4.96 13.60
C TYR A 94 -30.67 -4.46 13.08
N TRP A 95 -30.34 -3.20 13.40
CA TRP A 95 -29.07 -2.60 13.02
C TRP A 95 -27.85 -3.36 13.57
N LYS A 96 -27.91 -3.75 14.86
CA LYS A 96 -26.88 -4.56 15.52
C LYS A 96 -26.63 -5.89 14.80
N ASN A 97 -27.69 -6.57 14.38
CA ASN A 97 -27.59 -7.84 13.67
C ASN A 97 -27.03 -7.67 12.25
N ILE A 98 -27.44 -6.61 11.55
CA ILE A 98 -26.92 -6.26 10.22
C ILE A 98 -25.41 -5.98 10.32
N LEU A 99 -24.99 -5.17 11.29
CA LEU A 99 -23.58 -4.83 11.50
C LEU A 99 -22.74 -6.08 11.80
N ILE A 100 -23.18 -6.96 12.70
CA ILE A 100 -22.49 -8.23 12.98
C ILE A 100 -22.36 -9.09 11.72
N GLY A 101 -23.43 -9.18 10.91
CA GLY A 101 -23.41 -9.90 9.64
C GLY A 101 -22.36 -9.36 8.67
N VAL A 102 -22.28 -8.03 8.53
CA VAL A 102 -21.28 -7.35 7.69
C VAL A 102 -19.86 -7.61 8.18
N LEU A 103 -19.63 -7.58 9.50
CA LEU A 103 -18.30 -7.86 10.07
C LEU A 103 -17.86 -9.29 9.80
N ILE A 104 -18.74 -10.27 10.00
CA ILE A 104 -18.46 -11.68 9.71
C ILE A 104 -18.19 -11.90 8.22
N LEU A 105 -18.97 -11.27 7.34
CA LEU A 105 -18.79 -11.35 5.89
C LEU A 105 -17.46 -10.75 5.45
N SER A 106 -17.06 -9.61 6.04
CA SER A 106 -15.76 -9.00 5.74
C SER A 106 -14.58 -9.85 6.22
N ALA A 107 -14.70 -10.51 7.38
CA ALA A 107 -13.64 -11.35 7.92
C ALA A 107 -13.50 -12.66 7.16
N SER A 108 -14.61 -13.29 6.78
CA SER A 108 -14.59 -14.50 5.95
C SER A 108 -14.00 -14.23 4.57
N TYR A 109 -14.35 -13.09 3.96
CA TYR A 109 -13.74 -12.64 2.71
C TYR A 109 -12.22 -12.49 2.83
N TYR A 110 -11.74 -11.80 3.88
CA TYR A 110 -10.31 -11.65 4.13
C TYR A 110 -9.60 -13.01 4.22
N ILE A 111 -10.17 -13.96 4.95
CA ILE A 111 -9.60 -15.31 5.10
C ILE A 111 -9.50 -15.97 3.73
N ILE A 112 -10.54 -15.89 2.90
CA ILE A 112 -10.55 -16.42 1.54
C ILE A 112 -9.44 -15.76 0.70
N VAL A 113 -9.40 -14.42 0.64
CA VAL A 113 -8.37 -13.68 -0.13
C VAL A 113 -6.97 -14.07 0.33
N SER A 114 -6.75 -14.18 1.64
CA SER A 114 -5.45 -14.52 2.22
C SER A 114 -4.90 -15.88 1.75
N PHE A 115 -5.74 -16.82 1.27
CA PHE A 115 -5.29 -18.07 0.65
C PHE A 115 -4.73 -17.87 -0.77
N PHE A 116 -5.16 -16.82 -1.46
CA PHE A 116 -4.76 -16.48 -2.82
C PHE A 116 -3.64 -15.42 -2.89
N VAL A 117 -3.22 -14.87 -1.74
CA VAL A 117 -2.10 -13.92 -1.62
C VAL A 117 -0.77 -14.60 -1.95
N MET A 118 0.10 -13.86 -2.63
CA MET A 118 1.47 -14.31 -2.94
C MET A 118 2.28 -14.64 -1.69
N ASN A 119 3.11 -15.67 -1.77
CA ASN A 119 4.11 -15.91 -0.73
C ASN A 119 5.19 -14.82 -0.78
N ASN A 120 5.79 -14.50 0.37
CA ASN A 120 6.83 -13.46 0.48
C ASN A 120 8.00 -13.65 -0.51
N GLU A 121 8.31 -14.89 -0.89
CA GLU A 121 9.34 -15.21 -1.88
C GLU A 121 8.93 -14.84 -3.31
N GLU A 122 7.66 -15.04 -3.68
CA GLU A 122 7.14 -14.65 -4.99
C GLU A 122 7.04 -13.11 -5.10
N ILE A 123 6.71 -12.42 -3.99
CA ILE A 123 6.70 -10.94 -3.94
C ILE A 123 8.12 -10.40 -4.19
N LYS A 124 9.13 -11.02 -3.58
CA LYS A 124 10.53 -10.65 -3.80
C LYS A 124 10.95 -10.88 -5.24
N GLN A 125 10.57 -12.01 -5.85
CA GLN A 125 10.82 -12.28 -7.27
C GLN A 125 10.13 -11.25 -8.18
N LEU A 126 8.88 -10.86 -7.92
CA LEU A 126 8.21 -9.80 -8.67
C LEU A 126 8.91 -8.45 -8.53
N ILE A 127 9.37 -8.10 -7.33
CA ILE A 127 10.12 -6.87 -7.09
C ILE A 127 11.43 -6.90 -7.89
N ASP A 128 12.18 -8.01 -7.83
CA ASP A 128 13.43 -8.18 -8.56
C ASP A 128 13.18 -8.12 -10.08
N GLU A 129 12.13 -8.75 -10.58
CA GLU A 129 11.77 -8.73 -12.00
C GLU A 129 11.34 -7.34 -12.48
N THR A 130 10.54 -6.63 -11.67
CA THR A 130 10.09 -5.26 -11.97
C THR A 130 11.26 -4.28 -11.92
N THR A 131 12.14 -4.42 -10.93
CA THR A 131 13.35 -3.60 -10.80
C THR A 131 14.30 -3.85 -11.97
N ASN A 132 14.45 -5.10 -12.40
CA ASN A 132 15.24 -5.44 -13.58
C ASN A 132 14.64 -4.89 -14.88
N LYS A 133 13.31 -4.92 -15.04
CA LYS A 133 12.64 -4.27 -16.20
C LYS A 133 12.84 -2.76 -16.18
N PHE A 134 12.67 -2.13 -15.02
CA PHE A 134 12.92 -0.70 -14.85
C PHE A 134 14.38 -0.34 -15.15
N ALA A 135 15.35 -1.10 -14.63
CA ALA A 135 16.76 -0.87 -14.89
C ALA A 135 17.11 -0.99 -16.38
N LYS A 136 16.53 -1.97 -17.09
CA LYS A 136 16.71 -2.12 -18.54
C LYS A 136 16.12 -0.94 -19.33
N GLU A 137 14.91 -0.51 -18.98
CA GLU A 137 14.27 0.62 -19.66
C GLU A 137 15.00 1.94 -19.36
N PHE A 138 15.47 2.11 -18.13
CA PHE A 138 16.29 3.25 -17.72
C PHE A 138 17.63 3.28 -18.46
N ASP A 139 18.33 2.14 -18.59
CA ASP A 139 19.57 2.04 -19.37
C ASP A 139 19.35 2.37 -20.85
N LYS A 140 18.22 1.93 -21.41
CA LYS A 140 17.82 2.26 -22.79
C LYS A 140 17.57 3.76 -22.96
N GLN A 141 16.84 4.39 -22.02
CA GLN A 141 16.61 5.84 -22.05
C GLN A 141 17.91 6.62 -21.88
N ILE A 142 18.83 6.19 -21.01
CA ILE A 142 20.15 6.81 -20.88
C ILE A 142 20.93 6.72 -22.19
N LYS A 143 20.91 5.57 -22.87
CA LYS A 143 21.59 5.42 -24.17
C LYS A 143 21.00 6.34 -25.24
N GLN A 144 19.68 6.50 -25.27
CA GLN A 144 19.01 7.43 -26.18
C GLN A 144 19.41 8.88 -25.88
N VAL A 145 19.38 9.28 -24.61
CA VAL A 145 19.84 10.62 -24.19
C VAL A 145 21.31 10.82 -24.52
N SER A 146 22.16 9.82 -24.33
CA SER A 146 23.58 9.89 -24.70
C SER A 146 23.77 10.09 -26.21
N GLN A 147 22.99 9.39 -27.03
CA GLN A 147 23.02 9.57 -28.49
C GLN A 147 22.55 10.96 -28.89
N GLU A 148 21.46 11.47 -28.30
CA GLU A 148 20.98 12.83 -28.55
C GLU A 148 22.00 13.89 -28.12
N ILE A 149 22.72 13.67 -27.02
CA ILE A 149 23.82 14.54 -26.58
C ILE A 149 24.95 14.56 -27.60
N ASP A 150 25.35 13.40 -28.11
CA ASP A 150 26.40 13.29 -29.13
C ASP A 150 25.96 13.96 -30.44
N ASP A 151 24.71 13.76 -30.85
CA ASP A 151 24.11 14.39 -32.04
C ASP A 151 24.00 15.93 -31.90
N MET A 152 23.84 16.44 -30.67
CA MET A 152 23.81 17.87 -30.36
C MET A 152 25.21 18.53 -30.31
N GLY A 153 26.28 17.82 -30.70
CA GLY A 153 27.65 18.32 -30.63
C GLY A 153 28.36 17.99 -29.32
N GLY A 154 27.86 16.97 -28.60
CA GLY A 154 28.44 16.44 -27.38
C GLY A 154 28.09 17.22 -26.11
N TRP A 155 28.64 16.74 -24.99
CA TRP A 155 28.40 17.27 -23.65
C TRP A 155 28.61 18.79 -23.50
N SER A 156 29.50 19.36 -24.30
CA SER A 156 29.83 20.79 -24.24
C SER A 156 28.67 21.69 -24.67
N GLU A 157 27.84 21.25 -25.62
CA GLU A 157 26.65 21.97 -26.06
C GLU A 157 25.42 21.58 -25.23
N PHE A 158 25.30 20.30 -24.85
CA PHE A 158 24.20 19.83 -24.01
C PHE A 158 24.12 20.57 -22.67
N VAL A 159 25.26 20.76 -21.98
CA VAL A 159 25.30 21.46 -20.68
C VAL A 159 24.95 22.96 -20.80
N LYS A 160 24.91 23.53 -22.02
CA LYS A 160 24.44 24.90 -22.22
C LYS A 160 22.92 25.00 -22.25
N THR A 161 22.20 23.91 -22.57
CA THR A 161 20.73 23.82 -22.53
C THR A 161 20.21 23.84 -21.10
N ASP A 162 18.96 24.28 -20.90
CA ASP A 162 18.34 24.33 -19.57
C ASP A 162 18.25 22.94 -18.92
N VAL A 163 17.97 21.91 -19.73
CA VAL A 163 17.91 20.51 -19.28
C VAL A 163 19.29 20.01 -18.88
N GLY A 164 20.32 20.25 -19.69
CA GLY A 164 21.68 19.81 -19.39
C GLY A 164 22.28 20.51 -18.16
N ARG A 165 21.94 21.78 -17.90
CA ARG A 165 22.32 22.48 -16.65
C ARG A 165 21.68 21.84 -15.42
N GLN A 166 20.39 21.53 -15.49
CA GLN A 166 19.68 20.84 -14.40
C GLN A 166 20.30 19.47 -14.14
N TRP A 167 20.58 18.71 -15.20
CA TRP A 167 21.23 17.41 -15.09
C TRP A 167 22.62 17.49 -14.47
N ALA A 168 23.47 18.40 -14.95
CA ALA A 168 24.80 18.61 -14.40
C ALA A 168 24.76 19.05 -12.92
N SER A 169 23.80 19.90 -12.54
CA SER A 169 23.61 20.29 -11.14
C SER A 169 23.19 19.11 -10.25
N ALA A 170 22.26 18.27 -10.71
CA ALA A 170 21.80 17.09 -9.97
C ALA A 170 22.91 16.06 -9.79
N VAL A 171 23.70 15.79 -10.85
CA VAL A 171 24.86 14.90 -10.78
C VAL A 171 25.92 15.46 -9.84
N LYS A 172 26.18 16.78 -9.87
CA LYS A 172 27.14 17.44 -8.97
C LYS A 172 26.67 17.41 -7.51
N GLU A 173 25.38 17.53 -7.25
CA GLU A 173 24.81 17.44 -5.90
C GLU A 173 24.88 16.01 -5.36
N ALA A 174 24.57 15.01 -6.19
CA ALA A 174 24.61 13.60 -5.81
C ALA A 174 26.05 13.05 -5.64
N SER A 175 26.99 13.55 -6.43
CA SER A 175 28.41 13.12 -6.40
C SER A 175 29.26 13.86 -5.37
N GLN A 176 28.75 14.95 -4.77
CA GLN A 176 29.47 15.62 -3.69
C GLN A 176 29.57 14.70 -2.47
N PRO A 177 30.80 14.41 -1.99
CA PRO A 177 30.96 13.63 -0.77
C PRO A 177 30.30 14.41 0.38
N LYS A 178 29.31 13.79 1.03
CA LYS A 178 28.76 14.22 2.33
C LYS A 178 29.82 14.05 3.41
N SER A 179 30.89 14.82 3.31
CA SER A 179 31.89 14.95 4.34
C SER A 179 31.31 15.86 5.44
N PRO A 180 31.36 15.45 6.73
CA PRO A 180 30.98 16.34 7.81
C PRO A 180 31.89 17.58 7.77
N ARG A 181 31.30 18.77 7.78
CA ARG A 181 31.99 20.07 7.68
C ARG A 181 32.89 20.41 8.89
N ASP A 182 33.11 19.48 9.83
CA ASP A 182 33.63 19.80 11.17
C ASP A 182 35.15 19.78 11.35
N HIS A 183 35.96 19.41 10.35
CA HIS A 183 37.43 19.33 10.53
C HIS A 183 38.27 20.39 9.79
N LYS A 184 37.75 21.60 9.59
CA LYS A 184 38.59 22.77 9.25
C LYS A 184 38.33 23.97 10.16
N LYS A 185 38.39 23.76 11.49
CA LYS A 185 38.71 24.87 12.41
C LYS A 185 40.20 25.19 12.30
N SER A 186 40.49 26.18 11.45
CA SER A 186 41.52 27.22 11.61
C SER A 186 42.48 27.01 12.80
N LYS A 187 43.67 26.45 12.54
CA LYS A 187 44.87 26.86 13.29
C LYS A 187 45.47 28.05 12.54
N LYS A 188 45.07 29.27 12.94
CA LYS A 188 45.81 30.48 12.63
C LYS A 188 47.25 30.27 13.11
N ARG A 189 48.20 30.46 12.18
CA ARG A 189 49.64 30.59 12.47
C ARG A 189 49.82 31.60 13.61
N GLY A 190 50.27 31.11 14.76
CA GLY A 190 50.89 31.95 15.79
C GLY A 190 52.29 32.33 15.35
N LYS A 191 52.66 33.57 15.65
CA LYS A 191 53.94 34.23 15.37
C LYS A 191 55.14 33.42 15.81
#